data_AF-A0AAY4D0E1-F1
#
_entry.id   AF-A0AAY4D0E1-F1
#
_cell.length_a   1.000
_cell.length_b   1.000
_cell.length_c   1.000
_cell.angle_alpha   90.00
_cell.angle_beta   90.00
_cell.angle_gamma   90.00
#
_symmetry.space_group_name_H-M   'P 1'
#
loop_
_entity.id
_entity.type
_entity.pdbx_description
1 polymer ?
#
loop_
_entity_poly.entity_id
_entity_poly.type
_entity_poly.pdbx_seq_one_letter_code
_entity_poly.pdbx_strand_id
1 'polypeptide(L)'
;VPEKHRNPLVLMNTLVLQSLMLQIAQVRLKKEVEETEAEKNKYLAENCPPLSLPGSLQELQDLCKKIHQNIDKVDEERYDLASKVSKGDKEIEDLKINVVDLIGKFKKPALKKVRMSADAMLAALLGSKHKVTLDLRANLKQVKKEVKEEAVDVGDWRKNIEDKAGMDGRKKMFEVMFLSPSS
;
A
#
# COMPACT_ATOMS: atom_id res chain seq x y z
N VAL A 1 37.95 8.27 -7.90
CA VAL A 1 37.25 8.60 -6.63
C VAL A 1 36.71 7.30 -6.07
N PRO A 2 37.11 6.84 -4.88
CA PRO A 2 36.67 5.55 -4.37
C PRO A 2 35.19 5.64 -3.98
N GLU A 3 34.39 4.67 -4.42
CA GLU A 3 32.99 4.54 -3.99
C GLU A 3 32.93 4.33 -2.48
N LYS A 4 32.42 5.32 -1.74
CA LYS A 4 32.07 5.16 -0.33
C LYS A 4 31.00 4.06 -0.24
N HIS A 5 31.40 2.84 0.16
CA HIS A 5 30.48 1.80 0.59
C HIS A 5 29.59 2.35 1.71
N ARG A 6 28.33 2.66 1.37
CA ARG A 6 27.33 3.09 2.36
C ARG A 6 26.97 1.89 3.23
N ASN A 7 27.09 2.05 4.55
CA ASN A 7 26.81 0.98 5.50
C ASN A 7 25.35 0.49 5.34
N PRO A 8 25.12 -0.82 5.08
CA PRO A 8 23.79 -1.35 4.80
C PRO A 8 22.80 -1.20 5.96
N LEU A 9 23.28 -1.17 7.21
CA LEU A 9 22.44 -0.91 8.38
C LEU A 9 21.90 0.53 8.39
N VAL A 10 22.72 1.49 7.97
CA VAL A 10 22.32 2.90 7.86
C VAL A 10 21.27 3.05 6.75
N LEU A 11 21.46 2.36 5.61
CA LEU A 11 20.50 2.37 4.51
C LEU A 11 19.14 1.77 4.94
N MET A 12 19.16 0.61 5.62
CA MET A 12 17.95 -0.02 6.17
C MET A 12 17.20 0.92 7.12
N ASN A 13 17.91 1.55 8.06
CA ASN A 13 17.30 2.51 8.99
C ASN A 13 16.71 3.74 8.27
N THR A 14 17.40 4.28 7.25
CA THR A 14 16.86 5.39 6.47
C THR A 14 15.59 5.03 5.71
N LEU A 15 15.51 3.82 5.14
CA LEU A 15 14.33 3.35 4.42
C LEU A 15 13.14 3.12 5.37
N VAL A 16 13.40 2.55 6.55
CA VAL A 16 12.37 2.37 7.59
C VAL A 16 11.82 3.71 8.04
N LEU A 17 12.69 4.70 8.31
CA LEU A 17 12.27 6.04 8.69
C LEU A 17 11.45 6.73 7.58
N GLN A 18 11.89 6.64 6.32
CA GLN A 18 11.13 7.19 5.19
C GLN A 18 9.73 6.54 5.06
N SER A 19 9.64 5.21 5.24
CA SER A 19 8.37 4.51 5.20
C SER A 19 7.43 4.96 6.32
N LEU A 20 7.94 5.09 7.55
CA LEU A 20 7.18 5.57 8.70
C LEU A 20 6.71 7.03 8.49
N MET A 21 7.58 7.90 7.96
CA MET A 21 7.20 9.28 7.64
C MET A 21 6.07 9.34 6.61
N LEU A 22 6.12 8.52 5.56
CA LEU A 22 5.06 8.47 4.54
C LEU A 22 3.75 7.92 5.12
N GLN A 23 3.80 6.90 5.99
CA GLN A 23 2.62 6.39 6.67
C GLN A 23 1.95 7.45 7.54
N ILE A 24 2.74 8.20 8.33
CA ILE A 24 2.23 9.31 9.15
C ILE A 24 1.66 10.41 8.26
N ALA A 25 2.36 10.79 7.19
CA ALA A 25 1.89 11.80 6.24
C ALA A 25 0.55 11.40 5.60
N GLN A 26 0.39 10.13 5.23
CA GLN A 26 -0.87 9.62 4.69
C GLN A 26 -2.02 9.70 5.70
N VAL A 27 -1.76 9.37 6.97
CA VAL A 27 -2.76 9.49 8.03
C VAL A 27 -3.16 10.95 8.24
N ARG A 28 -2.18 11.87 8.27
CA ARG A 28 -2.45 13.31 8.40
C ARG A 28 -3.25 13.86 7.22
N LEU A 29 -2.90 13.47 6.00
CA LEU A 29 -3.61 13.90 4.80
C LEU A 29 -5.09 13.46 4.82
N LYS A 30 -5.37 12.22 5.25
CA LYS A 30 -6.76 11.75 5.40
C LYS A 30 -7.53 12.57 6.42
N LYS A 31 -6.90 12.82 7.58
CA LYS A 31 -7.49 13.63 8.64
C LYS A 31 -7.78 15.06 8.17
N GLU A 32 -6.86 15.68 7.43
CA GLU A 32 -7.05 17.02 6.86
C GLU A 32 -8.22 17.07 5.86
N VAL A 33 -8.38 16.04 5.03
CA VAL A 33 -9.52 15.93 4.11
C VAL A 33 -10.84 15.83 4.88
N GLU A 34 -10.90 14.99 5.92
CA GLU A 34 -12.08 14.86 6.78
C GLU A 34 -12.42 16.17 7.51
N GLU A 35 -11.41 16.88 8.02
CA GLU A 35 -11.57 18.18 8.67
C GLU A 35 -12.07 19.25 7.69
N THR A 36 -11.52 19.27 6.46
CA THR A 36 -11.94 20.20 5.40
C THR A 36 -13.39 19.95 4.98
N GLU A 37 -13.80 18.69 4.86
CA GLU A 37 -15.19 18.33 4.56
C GLU A 37 -16.14 18.70 5.70
N ALA A 38 -15.74 18.48 6.95
CA ALA A 38 -16.52 18.87 8.13
C ALA A 38 -16.68 20.39 8.21
N GLU A 39 -15.60 21.15 7.96
CA GLU A 39 -15.63 22.62 7.95
C GLU A 39 -16.50 23.15 6.81
N LYS A 40 -16.42 22.56 5.60
CA LYS A 40 -17.33 22.87 4.49
C LYS A 40 -18.79 22.65 4.88
N ASN A 41 -19.11 21.52 5.50
CA ASN A 41 -20.47 21.21 5.92
C ASN A 41 -20.97 22.18 7.00
N LYS A 42 -20.10 22.54 7.95
CA LYS A 42 -20.42 23.54 8.98
C LYS A 42 -20.69 24.91 8.36
N TYR A 43 -19.83 25.36 7.45
CA TYR A 43 -20.01 26.62 6.74
C TYR A 43 -21.32 26.64 5.94
N LEU A 44 -21.66 25.55 5.24
CA LEU A 44 -22.92 25.43 4.50
C LEU A 44 -24.14 25.45 5.43
N ALA A 45 -24.07 24.81 6.60
CA ALA A 45 -25.16 24.82 7.57
C ALA A 45 -25.45 26.22 8.14
N GLU A 46 -24.40 27.02 8.34
CA GLU A 46 -24.52 28.41 8.84
C GLU A 46 -25.00 29.38 7.74
N ASN A 47 -24.48 29.26 6.51
CA ASN A 47 -24.76 30.21 5.42
C ASN A 47 -25.96 29.82 4.54
N CYS A 48 -26.31 28.55 4.49
CA CYS A 48 -27.42 28.01 3.70
C CYS A 48 -28.21 26.97 4.52
N PRO A 49 -28.94 27.41 5.56
CA PRO A 49 -29.75 26.50 6.36
C PRO A 49 -30.88 25.88 5.52
N PRO A 50 -31.41 24.71 5.94
CA PRO A 50 -32.55 24.09 5.28
C PRO A 50 -33.72 25.07 5.12
N LEU A 51 -34.32 25.09 3.93
CA LEU A 51 -35.38 26.02 3.61
C LEU A 51 -36.61 25.77 4.49
N SER A 52 -36.99 26.78 5.27
CA SER A 52 -38.26 26.79 6.01
C SER A 52 -39.28 27.60 5.21
N LEU A 53 -40.33 26.93 4.75
CA LEU A 53 -41.41 27.59 4.01
C LEU A 53 -42.33 28.34 4.99
N PRO A 54 -42.57 29.65 4.80
CA PRO A 54 -43.50 30.40 5.61
C PRO A 54 -44.96 30.00 5.31
N GLY A 55 -45.85 30.22 6.27
CA GLY A 55 -47.25 29.81 6.18
C GLY A 55 -48.16 30.76 5.40
N SER A 56 -47.72 32.01 5.18
CA SER A 56 -48.51 33.02 4.45
C SER A 56 -47.98 33.27 3.04
N LEU A 57 -48.87 33.67 2.14
CA LEU A 57 -48.53 34.00 0.74
C LEU A 57 -47.56 35.18 0.64
N GLN A 58 -47.74 36.20 1.48
CA GLN A 58 -46.92 37.42 1.45
C GLN A 58 -45.48 37.12 1.87
N GLU A 59 -45.29 36.41 2.98
CA GLU A 59 -43.97 36.00 3.46
C GLU A 59 -43.27 35.10 2.44
N LEU A 60 -44.01 34.24 1.73
CA LEU A 60 -43.46 33.39 0.69
C LEU A 60 -42.95 34.21 -0.51
N GLN A 61 -43.71 35.21 -0.96
CA GLN A 61 -43.28 36.11 -2.05
C GLN A 61 -42.03 36.90 -1.67
N ASP A 62 -41.96 37.40 -0.43
CA ASP A 62 -40.82 38.16 0.06
C ASP A 62 -39.57 37.29 0.23
N LEU A 63 -39.75 36.03 0.67
CA LEU A 63 -38.67 35.03 0.70
C LEU A 63 -38.13 34.73 -0.70
N CYS A 64 -39.01 34.52 -1.68
CA CYS A 64 -38.59 34.27 -3.08
C CYS A 64 -37.78 35.43 -3.65
N LYS A 65 -38.22 36.68 -3.42
CA LYS A 65 -37.46 37.87 -3.86
C LYS A 65 -36.09 37.95 -3.18
N LYS A 66 -36.04 37.66 -1.88
CA LYS A 66 -34.78 37.67 -1.11
C LYS A 66 -33.79 36.61 -1.60
N ILE A 67 -34.27 35.38 -1.86
CA ILE A 67 -33.43 34.31 -2.40
C ILE A 67 -32.90 34.70 -3.78
N HIS A 68 -33.75 35.26 -4.65
CA HIS A 68 -33.33 35.67 -5.99
C HIS A 68 -32.22 36.73 -5.94
N GLN A 69 -32.37 37.78 -5.12
CA GLN A 69 -31.32 38.79 -4.92
C GLN A 69 -30.02 38.22 -4.35
N ASN A 70 -30.13 37.21 -3.47
CA ASN A 70 -28.96 36.55 -2.91
C ASN A 70 -28.25 35.68 -3.95
N ILE A 71 -28.97 35.03 -4.87
CA ILE A 71 -28.39 34.24 -5.96
C ILE A 71 -27.49 35.13 -6.82
N ASP A 72 -27.97 36.31 -7.22
CA ASP A 72 -27.19 37.23 -8.06
C ASP A 72 -25.87 37.63 -7.40
N LYS A 73 -25.92 37.98 -6.10
CA LYS A 73 -24.72 38.35 -5.32
C LYS A 73 -23.74 37.18 -5.19
N VAL A 74 -24.25 36.00 -4.84
CA VAL A 74 -23.40 34.80 -4.65
C VAL A 74 -22.77 34.36 -5.96
N ASP A 75 -23.46 34.49 -7.10
CA ASP A 75 -22.88 34.15 -8.39
C ASP A 75 -21.79 35.15 -8.81
N GLU A 76 -21.96 36.44 -8.53
CA GLU A 76 -20.91 37.45 -8.70
C GLU A 76 -19.66 37.11 -7.87
N GLU A 77 -19.84 36.84 -6.56
CA GLU A 77 -18.75 36.42 -5.68
C GLU A 77 -18.07 35.13 -6.16
N ARG A 78 -18.85 34.15 -6.60
CA ARG A 78 -18.34 32.89 -7.18
C ARG A 78 -17.51 33.15 -8.42
N TYR A 79 -17.96 34.04 -9.30
CA TYR A 79 -17.25 34.41 -10.52
C TYR A 79 -15.89 35.06 -10.21
N ASP A 80 -15.86 36.01 -9.28
CA ASP A 80 -14.64 36.67 -8.84
C ASP A 80 -13.64 35.70 -8.20
N LEU A 81 -14.13 34.79 -7.35
CA LEU A 81 -13.31 33.74 -6.74
C LEU A 81 -12.75 32.79 -7.80
N ALA A 82 -13.58 32.34 -8.75
CA ALA A 82 -13.14 31.47 -9.85
C ALA A 82 -12.08 32.16 -10.72
N SER A 83 -12.23 33.45 -10.99
CA SER A 83 -11.25 34.25 -11.73
C SER A 83 -9.91 34.33 -10.99
N LYS A 84 -9.92 34.52 -9.65
CA LYS A 84 -8.71 34.53 -8.83
C LYS A 84 -8.01 33.16 -8.83
N VAL A 85 -8.76 32.07 -8.69
CA VAL A 85 -8.20 30.70 -8.77
C VAL A 85 -7.59 30.44 -10.14
N SER A 86 -8.30 30.79 -11.22
CA SER A 86 -7.78 30.61 -12.59
C SER A 86 -6.50 31.40 -12.86
N LYS A 87 -6.34 32.60 -12.29
CA LYS A 87 -5.09 33.36 -12.37
C LYS A 87 -3.96 32.63 -11.63
N GLY A 88 -4.22 32.16 -10.41
CA GLY A 88 -3.26 31.38 -9.64
C GLY A 88 -2.84 30.08 -10.35
N ASP A 89 -3.78 29.37 -10.97
CA ASP A 89 -3.48 28.15 -11.73
C ASP A 89 -2.55 28.41 -12.92
N LYS A 90 -2.78 29.52 -13.65
CA LYS A 90 -1.90 29.95 -14.76
C LYS A 90 -0.50 30.29 -14.26
N GLU A 91 -0.39 31.05 -13.17
CA GLU A 91 0.90 31.38 -12.56
C GLU A 91 1.63 30.10 -12.11
N ILE A 92 0.93 29.14 -11.51
CA ILE A 92 1.50 27.84 -11.13
C ILE A 92 1.98 27.06 -12.36
N GLU A 93 1.23 27.07 -13.45
CA GLU A 93 1.61 26.41 -14.70
C GLU A 93 2.86 27.03 -15.31
N ASP A 94 2.90 28.36 -15.40
CA ASP A 94 4.07 29.11 -15.87
C ASP A 94 5.30 28.83 -15.00
N LEU A 95 5.14 28.83 -13.68
CA LEU A 95 6.21 28.51 -12.74
C LEU A 95 6.68 27.05 -12.89
N LYS A 96 5.77 26.08 -13.11
CA LYS A 96 6.14 24.69 -13.38
C LYS A 96 6.96 24.56 -14.65
N ILE A 97 6.60 25.27 -15.72
CA ILE A 97 7.36 25.32 -16.97
C ILE A 97 8.76 25.90 -16.71
N ASN A 98 8.84 27.03 -16.02
CA ASN A 98 10.11 27.66 -15.65
C ASN A 98 11.00 26.72 -14.82
N VAL A 99 10.43 26.00 -13.85
CA VAL A 99 11.17 25.00 -13.05
C VAL A 99 11.72 23.89 -13.95
N VAL A 100 10.94 23.39 -14.91
CA VAL A 100 11.41 22.38 -15.87
C VAL A 100 12.54 22.92 -16.75
N ASP A 101 12.40 24.14 -17.26
CA ASP A 101 13.42 24.78 -18.09
C ASP A 101 14.73 25.01 -17.33
N LEU A 102 14.64 25.43 -16.06
CA LEU A 102 15.79 25.63 -15.16
C LEU A 102 16.48 24.33 -14.72
N ILE A 103 15.71 23.27 -14.43
CA ILE A 103 16.26 21.93 -14.12
C ILE A 103 16.96 21.32 -15.34
N GLY A 104 16.65 21.82 -16.55
CA GLY A 104 17.39 21.58 -17.77
C GLY A 104 16.60 20.72 -18.76
N LYS A 105 16.35 21.31 -19.93
CA LYS A 105 15.81 20.72 -21.19
C LYS A 105 16.36 19.34 -21.60
N PHE A 106 17.45 18.87 -20.97
CA PHE A 106 18.20 17.67 -21.33
C PHE A 106 17.89 16.40 -20.52
N LYS A 107 17.14 16.47 -19.41
CA LYS A 107 16.45 15.28 -18.89
C LYS A 107 15.14 15.14 -19.62
N LYS A 108 15.19 14.78 -20.91
CA LYS A 108 14.01 14.32 -21.64
C LYS A 108 13.33 13.29 -20.73
N PRO A 109 12.09 13.50 -20.26
CA PRO A 109 11.40 12.48 -19.47
C PRO A 109 11.47 11.22 -20.31
N ALA A 110 12.17 10.19 -19.81
CA ALA A 110 12.33 8.97 -20.57
C ALA A 110 10.91 8.48 -20.87
N LEU A 111 10.50 8.55 -22.14
CA LEU A 111 9.19 8.09 -22.59
C LEU A 111 9.14 6.59 -22.33
N LYS A 112 8.79 6.21 -21.11
CA LYS A 112 8.53 4.81 -20.76
C LYS A 112 7.27 4.46 -21.52
N LYS A 113 7.36 3.42 -22.35
CA LYS A 113 6.20 2.86 -23.04
C LYS A 113 5.30 2.25 -21.96
N VAL A 114 4.39 3.05 -21.42
CA VAL A 114 3.40 2.60 -20.45
C VAL A 114 2.35 1.83 -21.22
N ARG A 115 2.55 0.51 -21.33
CA ARG A 115 1.47 -0.40 -21.69
C ARG A 115 0.45 -0.38 -20.55
N MET A 116 -0.84 -0.43 -20.89
CA MET A 116 -1.91 -0.64 -19.90
C MET A 116 -1.48 -1.75 -18.93
N SER A 117 -1.55 -1.48 -17.62
CA SER A 117 -1.22 -2.52 -16.64
C SER A 117 -2.21 -3.67 -16.81
N ALA A 118 -1.76 -4.90 -16.53
CA ALA A 118 -2.63 -6.07 -16.59
C ALA A 118 -3.88 -5.85 -15.73
N ASP A 119 -3.73 -5.22 -14.56
CA ASP A 119 -4.84 -4.87 -13.66
C ASP A 119 -5.82 -3.87 -14.27
N ALA A 120 -5.34 -2.84 -14.97
CA ALA A 120 -6.21 -1.88 -15.63
C ALA A 120 -6.99 -2.53 -16.79
N MET A 121 -6.34 -3.43 -17.53
CA MET A 121 -6.96 -4.19 -18.61
C MET A 121 -7.96 -5.22 -18.08
N LEU A 122 -7.63 -5.95 -17.02
CA LEU A 122 -8.49 -6.96 -16.41
C LEU A 122 -9.69 -6.33 -15.69
N ALA A 123 -9.50 -5.20 -14.99
CA ALA A 123 -10.61 -4.47 -14.38
C ALA A 123 -11.60 -3.94 -15.45
N ALA A 124 -11.08 -3.47 -16.59
CA ALA A 124 -11.91 -3.00 -17.70
C ALA A 124 -12.66 -4.14 -18.42
N LEU A 125 -12.05 -5.33 -18.55
CA LEU A 125 -12.63 -6.46 -19.28
C LEU A 125 -13.54 -7.36 -18.41
N LEU A 126 -13.23 -7.52 -17.13
CA LEU A 126 -13.88 -8.51 -16.25
C LEU A 126 -14.64 -7.87 -15.07
N GLY A 127 -14.60 -6.54 -14.95
CA GLY A 127 -15.26 -5.81 -13.88
C GLY A 127 -14.75 -6.19 -12.49
N SER A 128 -15.59 -5.99 -11.47
CA SER A 128 -15.23 -6.20 -10.05
C SER A 128 -15.01 -7.67 -9.65
N LYS A 129 -15.34 -8.63 -10.53
CA LYS A 129 -15.40 -10.06 -10.17
C LYS A 129 -14.02 -10.73 -10.07
N HIS A 130 -12.98 -10.18 -10.71
CA HIS A 130 -11.61 -10.70 -10.69
C HIS A 130 -10.61 -9.60 -10.31
N LYS A 131 -10.76 -9.03 -9.11
CA LYS A 131 -9.71 -8.18 -8.52
C LYS A 131 -8.62 -9.08 -7.93
N VAL A 132 -7.75 -9.62 -8.78
CA VAL A 132 -6.51 -10.26 -8.33
C VAL A 132 -5.54 -9.13 -8.01
N THR A 133 -5.37 -8.78 -6.73
CA THR A 133 -4.25 -7.91 -6.37
C THR A 133 -2.97 -8.69 -6.68
N LEU A 134 -2.12 -8.16 -7.56
CA LEU A 134 -0.80 -8.70 -7.87
C LEU A 134 0.17 -8.48 -6.68
N ASP A 135 -0.30 -8.76 -5.46
CA ASP A 135 0.54 -8.89 -4.29
C ASP A 135 1.29 -10.21 -4.43
N LEU A 136 2.54 -10.13 -4.91
CA LEU A 136 3.48 -11.26 -4.91
C LEU A 136 3.54 -11.97 -3.55
N ARG A 137 3.24 -11.24 -2.46
CA ARG A 137 3.16 -11.75 -1.10
C ARG A 137 1.95 -12.65 -0.83
N ALA A 138 0.82 -12.41 -1.50
CA ALA A 138 -0.42 -13.19 -1.32
C ALA A 138 -0.41 -14.53 -2.08
N ASN A 139 0.40 -14.64 -3.14
CA ASN A 139 0.52 -15.87 -3.96
C ASN A 139 1.56 -16.86 -3.42
N LEU A 140 2.38 -16.45 -2.45
CA LEU A 140 3.28 -17.38 -1.74
C LEU A 140 2.45 -18.19 -0.73
N LYS A 141 2.59 -19.52 -0.74
CA LYS A 141 1.96 -20.40 0.26
C LYS A 141 2.42 -19.96 1.66
N GLN A 142 1.52 -19.35 2.43
CA GLN A 142 1.74 -19.13 3.85
C GLN A 142 1.85 -20.50 4.50
N VAL A 143 3.02 -20.85 5.05
CA VAL A 143 3.15 -22.04 5.89
C VAL A 143 2.31 -21.77 7.14
N LYS A 144 1.07 -22.26 7.09
CA LYS A 144 0.18 -22.35 8.22
C LYS A 144 0.91 -23.14 9.30
N LYS A 145 1.46 -22.44 10.30
CA LYS A 145 1.78 -23.02 11.60
C LYS A 145 0.45 -23.24 12.31
N GLU A 146 -0.38 -24.10 11.73
CA GLU A 146 -1.52 -24.69 12.40
C GLU A 146 -0.92 -25.62 13.47
N VAL A 147 -1.13 -25.26 14.73
CA VAL A 147 -1.12 -26.25 15.82
C VAL A 147 -2.30 -27.15 15.50
N LYS A 148 -2.06 -28.19 14.71
CA LYS A 148 -3.01 -29.24 14.44
C LYS A 148 -2.59 -30.42 15.28
N GLU A 149 -3.30 -30.60 16.39
CA GLU A 149 -3.37 -31.87 17.09
C GLU A 149 -3.70 -32.97 16.08
N GLU A 150 -2.89 -34.04 16.16
CA GLU A 150 -3.16 -35.43 15.76
C GLU A 150 -3.41 -35.70 14.25
N ALA A 151 -2.85 -36.72 13.61
CA ALA A 151 -1.88 -37.75 13.97
C ALA A 151 -1.39 -38.33 12.64
N VAL A 152 -0.08 -38.37 12.40
CA VAL A 152 0.54 -39.35 11.48
C VAL A 152 1.89 -39.70 12.10
N ASP A 153 1.86 -40.79 12.85
CA ASP A 153 2.89 -41.82 12.99
C ASP A 153 4.17 -41.56 12.16
N VAL A 154 5.07 -40.73 12.69
CA VAL A 154 6.49 -40.76 12.30
C VAL A 154 7.18 -41.62 13.34
N GLY A 155 7.11 -42.92 13.09
CA GLY A 155 7.71 -43.97 13.89
C GLY A 155 9.15 -43.65 14.28
N ASP A 156 9.40 -43.81 15.57
CA ASP A 156 10.62 -43.54 16.31
C ASP A 156 11.88 -44.09 15.61
N TRP A 157 12.72 -43.18 15.07
CA TRP A 157 13.99 -43.54 14.41
C TRP A 157 14.99 -44.22 15.37
N ARG A 158 14.72 -44.23 16.69
CA ARG A 158 15.54 -44.96 17.68
C ARG A 158 15.44 -46.48 17.56
N LYS A 159 14.27 -47.03 17.17
CA LYS A 159 14.05 -48.49 17.19
C LYS A 159 14.85 -49.23 16.12
N ASN A 160 15.09 -48.58 14.97
CA ASN A 160 15.83 -49.16 13.85
C ASN A 160 17.35 -49.27 14.09
N ILE A 161 17.87 -48.57 15.11
CA ILE A 161 19.31 -48.62 15.49
C ILE A 161 19.56 -49.75 16.51
N GLU A 162 18.64 -49.98 17.44
CA GLU A 162 18.79 -51.04 18.45
C GLU A 162 18.64 -52.45 17.86
N ASP A 163 17.76 -52.64 16.88
CA ASP A 163 17.59 -53.94 16.18
C ASP A 163 18.82 -54.34 15.35
N LYS A 164 19.77 -53.41 15.09
CA LYS A 164 21.05 -53.70 14.42
C LYS A 164 22.24 -53.85 15.37
N ALA A 165 22.08 -53.63 16.67
CA ALA A 165 23.15 -53.72 17.66
C ALA A 165 23.20 -55.06 18.42
N GLY A 166 22.28 -55.99 18.15
CA GLY A 166 22.07 -57.21 18.95
C GLY A 166 22.49 -58.53 18.32
N MET A 167 23.58 -58.57 17.53
CA MET A 167 24.09 -59.85 16.98
C MET A 167 25.57 -60.05 17.32
N ASP A 168 25.86 -60.15 18.62
CA ASP A 168 27.03 -60.88 19.10
C ASP A 168 26.71 -62.38 19.08
N GLY A 169 27.40 -63.12 18.20
CA GLY A 169 26.99 -64.46 17.80
C GLY A 169 28.05 -65.27 17.05
N ARG A 170 29.30 -65.29 17.56
CA ARG A 170 30.23 -66.45 17.54
C ARG A 170 31.05 -66.78 16.27
N LYS A 171 32.38 -66.83 16.50
CA LYS A 171 33.49 -67.59 15.81
C LYS A 171 33.95 -67.01 14.45
N LYS A 172 35.24 -66.90 14.13
CA LYS A 172 36.42 -67.71 14.50
C LYS A 172 37.68 -66.96 14.00
N MET A 173 38.67 -66.70 14.84
CA MET A 173 40.07 -66.55 14.40
C MET A 173 40.98 -66.89 15.58
N PHE A 174 41.64 -68.04 15.50
CA PHE A 174 42.89 -68.28 16.20
C PHE A 174 43.75 -69.10 15.26
N GLU A 175 44.83 -68.48 14.80
CA GLU A 175 45.95 -69.13 14.13
C GLU A 175 47.10 -69.13 15.14
N VAL A 176 47.52 -70.32 15.57
CA VAL A 176 48.82 -70.53 16.23
C VAL A 176 49.37 -71.85 15.68
N MET A 177 50.49 -71.74 14.98
CA MET A 177 51.36 -72.84 14.60
C MET A 177 51.78 -73.64 15.84
N PHE A 178 51.68 -74.96 15.77
CA PHE A 178 52.68 -75.85 16.35
C PHE A 178 52.83 -77.08 15.46
N LEU A 179 54.03 -77.22 14.90
CA LEU A 179 54.57 -78.46 14.34
C LEU A 179 54.58 -79.56 15.39
N SER A 180 54.37 -80.81 14.96
CA SER A 180 55.19 -82.02 15.23
C SER A 180 54.36 -83.31 15.00
N PRO A 181 54.97 -84.51 14.90
CA PRO A 181 55.62 -85.10 13.74
C PRO A 181 54.92 -86.39 13.26
N SER A 182 55.44 -86.98 12.17
CA SER A 182 55.06 -88.30 11.65
C SER A 182 55.12 -89.45 12.67
N SER A 183 54.29 -90.47 12.34
CA SER A 183 54.16 -91.85 12.87
C SER A 183 53.34 -92.05 14.14
#